data_AF-A0A6M3K058-F1
#
_entry.id   AF-A0A6M3K058-F1
#
_cell.length_a   1.000
_cell.length_b   1.000
_cell.length_c   1.000
_cell.angle_alpha   90.00
_cell.angle_beta   90.00
_cell.angle_gamma   90.00
#
_symmetry.space_group_name_H-M   'P 1'
#
loop_
_entity.id
_entity.type
_entity.pdbx_description
1 polymer ?
#
loop_
_entity_poly.entity_id
_entity_poly.type
_entity_poly.pdbx_seq_one_letter_code
_entity_poly.pdbx_strand_id
1 'polypeptide(L)'
;MLNIGKKYCLDADSQNFILCKRVPTKKGEEVFRTIGYFPTVQSALHELLNLKIRETELKDLKTIIVAIEETKALINALPTMRATTTGNRGDKPSG
;
A
#
# COMPACT_ATOMS: atom_id res chain seq x y z
N MET A 1 -3.31 1.43 10.62
CA MET A 1 -3.05 2.45 9.58
C MET A 1 -1.69 3.16 9.76
N LEU A 2 -0.86 3.12 8.71
CA LEU A 2 0.43 3.82 8.56
C LEU A 2 0.31 4.87 7.45
N ASN A 3 0.62 6.13 7.74
CA ASN A 3 0.55 7.20 6.73
C ASN A 3 1.78 7.19 5.82
N ILE A 4 1.56 7.33 4.51
CA ILE A 4 2.60 7.45 3.49
C ILE A 4 2.48 8.83 2.84
N GLY A 5 3.24 9.78 3.38
CA GLY A 5 3.13 11.19 3.03
C GLY A 5 1.75 11.77 3.41
N LYS A 6 1.26 12.72 2.61
CA LYS A 6 0.00 13.45 2.89
C LYS A 6 -1.25 12.82 2.27
N LYS A 7 -1.08 12.08 1.16
CA LYS A 7 -2.20 11.64 0.31
C LYS A 7 -2.50 10.15 0.41
N TYR A 8 -1.60 9.35 0.95
CA TYR A 8 -1.73 7.88 0.96
C TYR A 8 -1.55 7.33 2.37
N CYS A 9 -2.16 6.19 2.63
CA CYS A 9 -1.88 5.39 3.82
C CYS A 9 -1.98 3.90 3.48
N LEU A 10 -1.32 3.10 4.30
CA LEU A 10 -1.40 1.66 4.29
C LEU A 10 -2.11 1.21 5.56
N ASP A 11 -3.24 0.53 5.41
CA ASP A 11 -3.90 -0.15 6.51
C ASP A 11 -3.71 -1.66 6.40
N ALA A 12 -4.22 -2.41 7.38
CA ALA A 12 -4.20 -3.86 7.34
C ALA A 12 -5.50 -4.44 7.90
N ASP A 13 -6.00 -5.47 7.24
CA ASP A 13 -6.99 -6.40 7.79
C ASP A 13 -6.34 -7.74 8.12
N SER A 14 -7.16 -8.77 8.43
CA SER A 14 -6.68 -10.10 8.81
C SER A 14 -5.99 -10.86 7.68
N GLN A 15 -6.11 -10.42 6.43
CA GLN A 15 -5.64 -11.13 5.24
C GLN A 15 -4.82 -10.25 4.28
N ASN A 16 -4.95 -8.93 4.35
CA ASN A 16 -4.42 -8.00 3.36
C ASN A 16 -3.88 -6.72 3.99
N PHE A 17 -2.88 -6.15 3.32
CA PHE A 17 -2.56 -4.75 3.42
C PHE A 17 -3.44 -3.95 2.45
N ILE A 18 -4.01 -2.85 2.94
CA ILE A 18 -4.98 -2.04 2.21
C ILE A 18 -4.32 -0.70 1.87
N LEU A 19 -4.08 -0.44 0.58
CA LEU A 19 -3.58 0.87 0.15
C LEU A 19 -4.76 1.81 -0.02
N CYS A 20 -4.71 2.98 0.61
CA CYS A 20 -5.77 3.98 0.57
C CYS A 20 -5.24 5.35 0.10
N LYS A 21 -6.11 6.12 -0.56
CA LYS A 21 -5.87 7.51 -0.99
C LYS A 21 -6.84 8.46 -0.30
N ARG A 22 -6.33 9.56 0.22
CA ARG A 22 -7.11 10.68 0.72
C ARG A 22 -7.75 11.41 -0.46
N VAL A 23 -9.07 11.49 -0.46
CA VAL A 23 -9.87 12.16 -1.50
C VAL A 23 -10.87 13.13 -0.86
N PRO A 24 -11.07 14.32 -1.44
CA PRO A 24 -12.09 15.24 -0.98
C PRO A 24 -13.49 14.69 -1.32
N THR A 25 -14.42 14.82 -0.39
CA THR A 25 -15.83 14.54 -0.62
C THR A 25 -16.54 15.77 -1.18
N LYS A 26 -17.77 15.59 -1.70
CA LYS A 26 -18.63 16.71 -2.14
C LYS A 26 -18.96 17.70 -1.02
N LYS A 27 -18.77 17.32 0.26
CA LYS A 27 -19.01 18.16 1.43
C LYS A 27 -17.74 18.86 1.94
N GLY A 28 -16.60 18.72 1.26
CA GLY A 28 -15.32 19.32 1.66
C GLY A 28 -14.55 18.53 2.72
N GLU A 29 -15.13 17.47 3.28
CA GLU A 29 -14.45 16.54 4.18
C GLU A 29 -13.49 15.64 3.41
N GLU A 30 -12.35 15.30 3.99
CA GLU A 30 -11.40 14.35 3.40
C GLU A 30 -11.67 12.94 3.91
N VAL A 31 -11.82 11.99 2.99
CA VAL A 31 -11.99 10.56 3.32
C VAL A 31 -10.89 9.73 2.68
N PHE A 32 -10.52 8.63 3.32
CA PHE A 32 -9.66 7.64 2.72
C PHE A 32 -10.50 6.68 1.87
N ARG A 33 -10.22 6.62 0.57
CA ARG A 33 -10.75 5.60 -0.33
C ARG A 33 -9.73 4.50 -0.55
N THR A 34 -10.18 3.26 -0.45
CA THR A 34 -9.40 2.09 -0.82
C THR A 34 -9.03 2.13 -2.30
N ILE A 35 -7.74 1.95 -2.57
CA ILE A 35 -7.17 1.77 -3.91
C ILE A 35 -7.10 0.28 -4.25
N GLY A 36 -6.67 -0.54 -3.29
CA GLY A 36 -6.53 -1.98 -3.49
C GLY A 36 -6.13 -2.74 -2.23
N TYR A 37 -6.26 -4.06 -2.33
CA TYR A 37 -5.90 -5.03 -1.29
C TYR A 37 -4.71 -5.86 -1.77
N PHE A 38 -3.71 -6.02 -0.91
CA PHE A 38 -2.43 -6.60 -1.27
C PHE A 38 -1.98 -7.61 -0.22
N PRO A 39 -1.47 -8.79 -0.62
CA PRO A 39 -1.06 -9.82 0.33
C PRO A 39 0.22 -9.46 1.10
N THR A 40 1.00 -8.51 0.61
CA THR A 40 2.25 -8.05 1.24
C THR A 40 2.40 -6.53 1.16
N VAL A 41 3.13 -5.95 2.12
CA VAL A 41 3.53 -4.53 2.08
C VAL A 41 4.25 -4.21 0.78
N GLN A 42 5.15 -5.09 0.34
CA GLN A 42 5.95 -4.92 -0.88
C GLN A 42 5.07 -4.74 -2.12
N SER A 43 4.05 -5.58 -2.29
CA SER A 43 3.09 -5.46 -3.40
C SER A 43 2.28 -4.16 -3.34
N ALA A 44 1.89 -3.69 -2.15
CA ALA A 44 1.18 -2.42 -2.00
C ALA A 44 2.07 -1.23 -2.37
N LEU A 45 3.35 -1.26 -1.98
CA LEU A 45 4.32 -0.21 -2.30
C LEU A 45 4.68 -0.18 -3.78
N HIS A 46 4.76 -1.34 -4.45
CA HIS A 46 4.95 -1.40 -5.90
C HIS A 46 3.79 -0.74 -6.65
N GLU A 47 2.54 -0.97 -6.22
CA GLU A 47 1.40 -0.32 -6.86
C GLU A 47 1.38 1.19 -6.59
N LEU A 48 1.73 1.63 -5.37
CA LEU A 48 1.88 3.05 -5.08
C LEU A 48 2.92 3.72 -5.98
N LEU A 49 4.07 3.07 -6.22
CA LEU A 49 5.09 3.56 -7.14
C LEU A 49 4.54 3.68 -8.57
N ASN A 50 3.84 2.65 -9.07
CA ASN A 50 3.21 2.68 -10.39
C ASN A 50 2.23 3.85 -10.54
N LEU A 51 1.40 4.10 -9.51
CA LEU A 51 0.48 5.23 -9.49
C LEU A 51 1.24 6.56 -9.52
N LYS A 52 2.33 6.69 -8.78
CA LYS A 52 3.18 7.89 -8.78
C LYS A 52 3.86 8.15 -10.10
N ILE A 53 4.28 7.10 -10.80
CA ILE A 53 4.82 7.22 -12.15
C ILE A 53 3.73 7.69 -13.12
N ARG A 54 2.51 7.16 -13.03
CA ARG A 54 1.39 7.61 -13.88
C ARG A 54 0.96 9.05 -13.58
N GLU A 55 1.07 9.48 -12.32
CA GLU A 55 0.80 10.86 -11.90
C GLU A 55 1.93 11.84 -12.26
N THR A 56 3.09 11.35 -12.70
CA THR A 56 4.24 12.21 -12.97
C THR A 56 4.15 12.84 -14.35
N GLU A 57 4.52 14.11 -14.45
CA GLU A 57 4.65 14.81 -15.72
C GLU A 57 6.08 14.75 -16.28
N LEU A 58 6.93 13.90 -15.69
CA LEU A 58 8.30 13.74 -16.17
C LEU A 58 8.28 13.36 -17.66
N LYS A 59 9.05 14.09 -18.46
CA LYS A 59 9.14 13.92 -19.91
C LYS A 59 10.40 13.15 -20.33
N ASP A 60 11.39 13.10 -19.46
CA ASP A 60 12.65 12.39 -19.71
C ASP A 60 12.55 10.95 -19.24
N LEU A 61 12.38 10.04 -20.22
CA LEU A 61 12.20 8.62 -19.97
C LEU A 61 13.37 7.99 -19.20
N LYS A 62 14.60 8.43 -19.43
CA LYS A 62 15.80 7.87 -18.80
C LYS A 62 15.81 8.17 -17.29
N THR A 63 15.53 9.40 -16.91
CA THR A 63 15.44 9.83 -15.51
C THR A 63 14.31 9.10 -14.78
N ILE A 64 13.17 8.89 -15.47
CA ILE A 64 12.06 8.10 -14.93
C ILE A 64 12.50 6.67 -14.64
N ILE A 65 13.14 6.00 -15.60
CA ILE A 65 13.57 4.60 -15.44
C ILE A 65 14.51 4.46 -14.24
N VAL A 66 15.53 5.32 -14.12
CA VAL A 66 16.49 5.27 -13.01
C VAL A 66 15.79 5.44 -11.65
N ALA A 67 14.94 6.45 -11.51
CA ALA A 67 14.21 6.68 -10.26
C ALA A 67 13.30 5.50 -9.88
N ILE A 68 12.69 4.83 -10.88
CA ILE A 68 11.87 3.64 -10.67
C ILE A 68 12.71 2.47 -10.18
N GLU A 69 13.86 2.22 -10.81
CA GLU A 69 14.75 1.12 -10.46
C GLU A 69 15.31 1.28 -9.04
N GLU A 70 15.78 2.48 -8.70
CA GLU A 70 16.25 2.80 -7.34
C GLU A 70 15.14 2.61 -6.31
N THR A 71 13.93 3.08 -6.60
CA THR A 71 12.80 2.93 -5.67
C THR A 71 12.39 1.46 -5.51
N LYS A 72 12.38 0.69 -6.60
CA LYS A 72 12.12 -0.76 -6.54
C LYS A 72 13.17 -1.50 -5.74
N ALA A 73 14.45 -1.15 -5.88
CA ALA A 73 15.53 -1.73 -5.11
C ALA A 73 15.34 -1.51 -3.60
N LEU A 74 14.98 -0.28 -3.21
CA LEU A 74 14.66 0.05 -1.81
C LEU A 74 13.47 -0.74 -1.28
N ILE A 75 12.38 -0.86 -2.07
CA ILE A 75 11.20 -1.64 -1.68
C ILE A 75 11.55 -3.12 -1.53
N ASN A 76 12.38 -3.67 -2.41
CA ASN A 76 12.77 -5.07 -2.39
C ASN A 76 13.75 -5.41 -1.25
N ALA A 77 14.47 -4.42 -0.72
CA ALA A 77 15.33 -4.58 0.44
C ALA A 77 14.55 -4.63 1.77
N LEU A 78 13.24 -4.35 1.76
CA LEU A 78 12.41 -4.44 2.95
C LEU A 78 12.18 -5.92 3.34
N PRO A 79 12.15 -6.24 4.65
CA PRO A 79 11.76 -7.57 5.11
C PRO A 79 10.37 -7.94 4.59
N THR A 80 10.23 -9.15 4.03
CA THR A 80 8.94 -9.64 3.53
C THR A 80 7.98 -9.88 4.69
N MET A 81 7.15 -8.88 5.00
CA MET A 81 6.04 -9.03 5.94
C MET A 81 4.78 -9.48 5.20
N ARG A 82 4.28 -10.67 5.56
CA ARG A 82 2.98 -11.20 5.09
C ARG A 82 1.90 -10.85 6.12
N ALA A 83 0.69 -10.57 5.65
CA ALA A 83 -0.47 -10.48 6.54
C ALA A 83 -0.73 -11.88 7.12
N THR A 84 -0.54 -12.05 8.43
CA THR A 84 -0.75 -13.34 9.10
C THR A 84 -2.14 -13.42 9.70
N THR A 85 -2.87 -14.47 9.35
CA THR A 85 -4.07 -14.91 10.07
C THR A 85 -3.67 -15.42 11.45
N THR A 86 -3.94 -14.66 12.52
CA THR A 86 -4.16 -15.27 13.83
C THR A 86 -5.54 -15.93 13.80
N GLY A 87 -5.57 -17.15 13.27
CA GLY A 87 -6.71 -18.04 13.41
C GLY A 87 -6.86 -18.44 14.87
N ASN A 88 -7.59 -17.65 15.64
CA ASN A 88 -8.10 -18.09 16.94
C ASN A 88 -9.32 -18.99 16.68
N ARG A 89 -9.10 -20.23 16.21
CA ARG A 89 -10.10 -21.28 16.39
C ARG A 89 -10.06 -21.64 17.86
N GLY A 90 -10.97 -21.05 18.63
CA GLY A 90 -11.23 -21.50 19.99
C GLY A 90 -11.70 -22.95 19.92
N ASP A 91 -10.80 -23.88 20.26
CA ASP A 91 -11.18 -25.20 20.72
C ASP A 91 -12.01 -24.98 21.99
N LYS A 92 -13.34 -25.09 21.86
CA LYS A 92 -14.18 -25.37 23.02
C LYS A 92 -13.95 -26.83 23.38
N PRO A 93 -13.51 -27.17 24.60
CA PRO A 93 -13.60 -28.53 25.07
C PRO A 93 -15.08 -28.87 25.21
N SER A 94 -15.52 -29.90 24.50
CA SER A 94 -16.79 -30.57 24.77
C SER A 94 -16.69 -31.22 26.15
N GLY A 95 -17.39 -30.64 27.12
CA GLY A 95 -17.60 -31.16 28.47
C GLY A 95 -19.03 -30.90 28.89
#